data_AF-A0A494ZXH8-F1
#
_entry.id   AF-A0A494ZXH8-F1
#
_cell.length_a   1.000
_cell.length_b   1.000
_cell.length_c   1.000
_cell.angle_alpha   90.00
_cell.angle_beta   90.00
_cell.angle_gamma   90.00
#
_symmetry.space_group_name_H-M   'P 1'
#
loop_
_entity.id
_entity.type
_entity.pdbx_description
1 polymer ?
#
loop_
_entity_poly.entity_id
_entity_poly.type
_entity_poly.pdbx_seq_one_letter_code
_entity_poly.pdbx_strand_id
1 'polypeptide(L)'
;MDYIEATITNSQLHTNEDWIYIIVDRNKRKIIHIGSSWLHPVAQMEKHISDGILASTDNLLKLYGFPLPEFVDSRLLKKILVSEFESTEVGDEFNELKLDSDRWSKIRDFSDKLIKQINRILIEQG
;
A
#
# COMPACT_ATOMS: atom_id res chain seq x y z
N MET A 1 24.67 -1.39 -3.56
CA MET A 1 23.20 -1.47 -3.64
C MET A 1 22.75 -0.06 -3.95
N ASP A 2 22.16 0.13 -5.13
CA ASP A 2 21.56 1.42 -5.47
C ASP A 2 20.35 1.66 -4.56
N TYR A 3 20.15 2.92 -4.19
CA TYR A 3 19.23 3.33 -3.14
C TYR A 3 17.77 3.10 -3.57
N ILE A 4 16.99 2.42 -2.71
CA ILE A 4 15.55 2.29 -2.89
C ILE A 4 14.90 3.65 -2.60
N GLU A 5 14.24 4.24 -3.59
CA GLU A 5 13.48 5.46 -3.38
C GLU A 5 12.17 5.11 -2.66
N ALA A 6 12.12 5.43 -1.36
CA ALA A 6 10.91 5.30 -0.54
C ALA A 6 10.32 6.68 -0.25
N THR A 7 9.04 6.86 -0.54
CA THR A 7 8.30 8.06 -0.17
C THR A 7 7.26 7.70 0.89
N ILE A 8 7.41 8.26 2.08
CA ILE A 8 6.41 8.16 3.14
C ILE A 8 5.50 9.38 3.03
N THR A 9 4.21 9.14 2.81
CA THR A 9 3.24 10.21 2.58
C THR A 9 2.46 10.48 3.86
N ASN A 10 2.34 11.75 4.27
CA ASN A 10 1.56 12.19 5.43
C ASN A 10 1.94 11.55 6.78
N SER A 11 3.23 11.50 7.15
CA SER A 11 3.62 10.96 8.46
C SER A 11 3.66 12.03 9.56
N GLN A 12 2.85 11.84 10.61
CA GLN A 12 3.27 12.10 11.98
C GLN A 12 3.60 10.71 12.55
N LEU A 13 4.87 10.30 12.51
CA LEU A 13 5.30 8.94 12.85
C LEU A 13 4.85 8.56 14.28
N HIS A 14 3.87 7.65 14.40
CA HIS A 14 3.55 6.96 15.64
C HIS A 14 4.16 5.55 15.64
N THR A 15 4.66 5.11 16.80
CA THR A 15 5.45 3.86 16.95
C THR A 15 4.66 2.56 16.76
N ASN A 16 3.33 2.62 16.62
CA ASN A 16 2.42 1.48 16.44
C ASN A 16 1.53 1.63 15.20
N GLU A 17 2.08 2.10 14.08
CA GLU A 17 1.31 2.30 12.85
C GLU A 17 1.26 1.02 12.02
N ASP A 18 0.06 0.53 11.75
CA ASP A 18 -0.18 -0.32 10.59
C ASP A 18 0.03 0.52 9.32
N TRP A 19 0.52 -0.10 8.26
CA TRP A 19 0.82 0.55 6.99
C TRP A 19 0.05 -0.12 5.86
N ILE A 20 -0.43 0.69 4.93
CA ILE A 20 -0.55 0.26 3.54
C ILE A 20 0.70 0.71 2.80
N TYR A 21 1.24 -0.16 1.95
CA TYR A 21 2.30 0.22 1.05
C TYR A 21 2.00 -0.27 -0.36
N ILE A 22 2.45 0.49 -1.34
CA ILE A 22 2.40 0.11 -2.74
C ILE A 22 3.79 0.18 -3.35
N ILE A 23 4.06 -0.72 -4.28
CA ILE A 23 5.29 -0.74 -5.07
C ILE A 23 4.89 -0.47 -6.51
N VAL A 24 5.50 0.56 -7.07
CA VAL A 24 5.22 1.02 -8.43
C VAL A 24 6.46 0.78 -9.28
N ASP A 25 6.28 0.11 -10.42
CA ASP A 25 7.26 0.06 -11.49
C ASP A 25 7.16 1.37 -12.28
N ARG A 26 8.16 2.24 -12.16
CA ARG A 26 8.18 3.55 -12.83
C ARG A 26 8.30 3.44 -14.35
N ASN A 27 8.89 2.37 -14.89
CA ASN A 27 8.95 2.15 -16.33
C ASN A 27 7.57 1.83 -16.89
N LYS A 28 6.87 0.89 -16.24
CA LYS A 28 5.55 0.43 -16.69
C LYS A 28 4.42 1.34 -16.23
N ARG A 29 4.70 2.27 -15.30
CA ARG A 29 3.72 3.17 -14.66
C ARG A 29 2.56 2.40 -14.05
N LYS A 30 2.88 1.28 -13.40
CA LYS A 30 1.89 0.34 -12.86
C LYS A 30 2.23 -0.02 -11.43
N ILE A 31 1.18 -0.17 -10.63
CA ILE A 31 1.29 -0.81 -9.33
C ILE A 31 1.56 -2.28 -9.58
N ILE A 32 2.67 -2.78 -9.06
CA ILE A 32 3.03 -4.21 -9.15
C ILE A 32 2.76 -4.94 -7.85
N HIS A 33 2.64 -4.21 -6.73
CA HIS A 33 2.33 -4.78 -5.44
C HIS A 33 1.55 -3.82 -4.55
N ILE A 34 0.58 -4.35 -3.81
CA ILE A 34 -0.14 -3.67 -2.74
C ILE A 34 -0.07 -4.55 -1.50
N GLY A 35 0.49 -4.02 -0.42
CA GLY A 35 0.65 -4.74 0.83
C GLY A 35 0.12 -3.98 2.03
N SER A 36 -0.13 -4.72 3.10
CA SER A 36 -0.39 -4.19 4.43
C SER A 36 0.65 -4.75 5.39
N SER A 37 1.11 -3.97 6.36
CA SER A 37 2.16 -4.40 7.28
C SER A 37 2.17 -3.61 8.57
N TRP A 38 2.43 -4.29 9.68
CA TRP A 38 2.77 -3.68 10.98
C TRP A 38 4.26 -3.30 11.08
N LEU A 39 5.11 -3.83 10.17
CA LEU A 39 6.50 -3.42 9.97
C LEU A 39 6.57 -2.26 8.98
N HIS A 40 7.57 -1.39 9.17
CA HIS A 40 7.82 -0.25 8.29
C HIS A 40 7.93 -0.67 6.80
N PRO A 41 7.32 0.06 5.85
CA PRO A 41 7.26 -0.33 4.44
C PRO A 41 8.61 -0.66 3.80
N VAL A 42 9.66 0.08 4.17
CA VAL A 42 11.02 -0.14 3.64
C VAL A 42 11.53 -1.53 4.01
N ALA A 43 11.34 -1.96 5.26
CA ALA A 43 11.75 -3.29 5.71
C ALA A 43 10.97 -4.40 4.98
N GLN A 44 9.70 -4.16 4.65
CA GLN A 44 8.93 -5.11 3.85
C GLN A 44 9.43 -5.21 2.40
N MET A 45 9.83 -4.09 1.79
CA MET A 45 10.41 -4.12 0.45
C MET A 45 11.74 -4.88 0.43
N GLU A 46 12.61 -4.66 1.41
CA GLU A 46 13.86 -5.42 1.55
C GLU A 46 13.60 -6.92 1.72
N LYS A 47 12.56 -7.27 2.48
CA LYS A 47 12.13 -8.66 2.64
C LYS A 47 11.66 -9.25 1.30
N HIS A 48 10.80 -8.56 0.55
CA HIS A 48 10.34 -9.02 -0.77
C HIS A 48 11.47 -9.24 -1.76
N ILE A 49 12.50 -8.40 -1.75
CA ILE A 49 13.69 -8.57 -2.58
C ILE A 49 14.49 -9.79 -2.10
N SER A 50 14.67 -9.94 -0.79
CA SER A 50 15.43 -11.05 -0.20
C SER A 50 14.74 -12.41 -0.42
N ASP A 51 13.40 -12.41 -0.36
CA ASP A 51 12.56 -13.59 -0.59
C ASP A 51 12.41 -13.91 -2.09
N GLY A 52 12.99 -13.10 -2.98
CA GLY A 52 12.97 -13.30 -4.44
C GLY A 52 11.62 -12.99 -5.10
N ILE A 53 10.69 -12.35 -4.38
CA ILE A 53 9.37 -11.93 -4.88
C ILE A 53 9.54 -10.75 -5.85
N LEU A 54 10.47 -9.83 -5.54
CA LEU A 54 10.85 -8.72 -6.39
C LEU A 54 12.26 -8.92 -6.93
N ALA A 55 12.46 -8.64 -8.21
CA ALA A 55 13.78 -8.64 -8.80
C ALA A 55 14.61 -7.47 -8.25
N SER A 56 15.72 -7.79 -7.57
CA SER A 56 16.73 -6.85 -7.06
C SER A 56 17.27 -5.86 -8.12
N THR A 57 17.16 -6.21 -9.41
CA THR A 57 17.77 -5.48 -10.53
C THR A 57 16.89 -4.43 -11.20
N ASP A 58 15.62 -4.31 -10.83
CA ASP A 58 14.76 -3.25 -11.39
C ASP A 58 14.99 -1.93 -10.65
N ASN A 59 15.99 -1.16 -11.10
CA ASN A 59 16.41 0.15 -10.60
C ASN A 59 15.33 1.27 -10.67
N LEU A 60 14.07 0.92 -10.93
CA LEU A 60 12.96 1.84 -11.13
C LEU A 60 11.71 1.46 -10.33
N LEU A 61 11.85 0.58 -9.34
CA LEU A 61 10.81 0.38 -8.34
C LEU A 61 10.80 1.52 -7.33
N LYS A 62 9.62 2.09 -7.09
CA LYS A 62 9.41 3.11 -6.07
C LYS A 62 8.38 2.64 -5.05
N LEU A 63 8.73 2.76 -3.78
CA LEU A 63 7.88 2.38 -2.66
C LEU A 63 7.15 3.60 -2.13
N TYR A 64 5.84 3.47 -1.96
CA TYR A 64 5.03 4.47 -1.27
C TYR A 64 4.42 3.84 -0.02
N GLY A 65 4.66 4.46 1.12
CA GLY A 65 4.11 4.05 2.42
C GLY A 65 3.04 5.03 2.90
N PHE A 66 1.94 4.48 3.41
CA PHE A 66 0.81 5.22 3.97
C PHE A 66 0.52 4.70 5.38
N PRO A 67 0.79 5.51 6.42
CA PRO A 67 0.46 5.11 7.79
C PRO A 67 -1.06 5.10 7.95
N LEU A 68 -1.56 4.10 8.67
CA LEU A 68 -2.99 3.93 8.89
C LEU A 68 -3.40 4.44 10.26
N PRO A 69 -4.48 5.24 10.34
CA PRO A 69 -5.10 5.56 11.62
C PRO A 69 -5.61 4.30 12.32
N GLU A 70 -5.59 4.27 13.66
CA GLU A 70 -6.02 3.12 14.48
C GLU A 70 -7.44 2.60 14.18
N PHE A 71 -8.32 3.46 13.66
CA PHE A 71 -9.69 3.08 13.32
C PHE A 71 -9.83 2.37 11.96
N VAL A 72 -8.77 2.36 11.15
CA VAL A 72 -8.76 1.77 9.80
C VAL A 72 -8.29 0.34 9.87
N ASP A 73 -9.13 -0.59 9.43
CA ASP A 73 -8.74 -2.00 9.25
C ASP A 73 -7.83 -2.11 8.01
N SER A 74 -6.57 -2.44 8.24
CA SER A 74 -5.54 -2.57 7.21
C SER A 74 -5.85 -3.66 6.17
N ARG A 75 -6.52 -4.75 6.57
CA ARG A 75 -6.91 -5.84 5.68
C ARG A 75 -8.04 -5.40 4.75
N LEU A 76 -9.05 -4.75 5.32
CA LEU A 76 -10.18 -4.24 4.55
C LEU A 76 -9.74 -3.17 3.54
N LEU A 77 -8.91 -2.23 3.98
CA LEU A 77 -8.37 -1.19 3.09
C LEU A 77 -7.53 -1.80 1.96
N LYS A 78 -6.64 -2.76 2.26
CA LYS A 78 -5.87 -3.47 1.22
C LYS A 78 -6.79 -4.05 0.16
N LYS A 79 -7.88 -4.70 0.56
CA LYS A 79 -8.85 -5.32 -0.36
C LYS A 79 -9.56 -4.30 -1.25
N ILE A 80 -9.98 -3.17 -0.70
CA ILE A 80 -10.57 -2.07 -1.46
C ILE A 80 -9.59 -1.60 -2.54
N LEU A 81 -8.33 -1.38 -2.17
CA LEU A 81 -7.30 -0.92 -3.10
C LEU A 81 -6.94 -1.97 -4.17
N VAL A 82 -6.83 -3.24 -3.80
CA VAL A 82 -6.59 -4.33 -4.74
C VAL A 82 -7.73 -4.43 -5.76
N SER A 83 -8.99 -4.28 -5.30
CA SER A 83 -10.16 -4.28 -6.18
C SER A 83 -10.19 -3.06 -7.11
N GLU A 84 -9.79 -1.88 -6.63
CA GLU A 84 -9.79 -0.65 -7.43
C GLU A 84 -8.69 -0.67 -8.52
N PHE A 85 -7.52 -1.21 -8.21
CA PHE A 85 -6.35 -1.16 -9.08
C PHE A 85 -6.07 -2.48 -9.83
N GLU A 86 -6.99 -3.46 -9.77
CA GLU A 86 -6.88 -4.78 -10.42
C GLU A 86 -5.51 -5.48 -10.17
N SER A 87 -4.96 -5.35 -8.97
CA SER A 87 -3.65 -5.92 -8.61
C SER A 87 -3.75 -7.43 -8.37
N THR A 88 -2.84 -8.21 -8.97
CA THR A 88 -2.88 -9.68 -9.12
C THR A 88 -2.74 -10.57 -7.87
N GLU A 89 -2.99 -10.08 -6.65
CA GLU A 89 -2.96 -10.92 -5.44
C GLU A 89 -4.23 -10.78 -4.60
N VAL A 90 -5.17 -11.71 -4.81
CA VAL A 90 -6.37 -11.89 -3.99
C VAL A 90 -6.14 -13.11 -3.08
N GLY A 91 -5.91 -12.86 -1.79
CA GLY A 91 -5.88 -13.91 -0.76
C GLY A 91 -7.28 -14.21 -0.24
N ASP A 92 -7.66 -15.48 -0.24
CA ASP A 92 -8.93 -16.02 0.24
C ASP A 92 -9.10 -15.91 1.76
N GLU A 93 -9.57 -14.77 2.26
CA GLU A 93 -10.05 -14.64 3.64
C GLU A 93 -11.26 -13.71 3.71
N PHE A 94 -12.42 -14.17 3.27
CA PHE A 94 -13.69 -13.48 3.47
C PHE A 94 -14.73 -14.46 3.96
N ASN A 95 -14.82 -14.60 5.28
CA ASN A 95 -16.09 -14.92 5.91
C ASN A 95 -16.21 -14.07 7.17
N GLU A 96 -17.22 -13.19 7.15
CA GLU A 96 -17.85 -12.53 8.31
C GLU A 96 -17.10 -11.36 8.99
N LEU A 97 -17.07 -10.18 8.34
CA LEU A 97 -16.90 -8.90 9.03
C LEU A 97 -18.24 -8.15 9.08
N LYS A 98 -18.88 -8.11 10.26
CA LYS A 98 -20.00 -7.20 10.54
C LYS A 98 -19.42 -5.82 10.90
N LEU A 99 -19.42 -4.90 9.95
CA LEU A 99 -18.94 -3.53 10.14
C LEU A 99 -20.11 -2.59 10.48
N ASP A 100 -19.92 -1.80 11.53
CA ASP A 100 -20.78 -0.68 11.92
C ASP A 100 -20.80 0.40 10.82
N SER A 101 -21.95 1.00 10.52
CA SER A 101 -22.14 1.92 9.38
C SER A 101 -21.26 3.17 9.46
N ASP A 102 -20.98 3.68 10.66
CA ASP A 102 -20.14 4.88 10.84
C ASP A 102 -18.68 4.54 10.63
N ARG A 103 -18.24 3.36 11.07
CA ARG A 103 -16.89 2.84 10.78
C ARG A 103 -16.71 2.60 9.29
N TRP A 104 -17.71 2.03 8.62
CA TRP A 104 -17.67 1.83 7.17
C TRP A 104 -17.53 3.14 6.40
N SER A 105 -18.31 4.17 6.74
CA SER A 105 -18.22 5.48 6.09
C SER A 105 -16.83 6.10 6.24
N LYS A 106 -16.25 6.05 7.45
CA LYS A 106 -14.90 6.59 7.69
C LYS A 106 -13.81 5.85 6.92
N ILE A 107 -13.91 4.53 6.82
CA ILE A 107 -12.97 3.71 6.05
C ILE A 107 -13.12 4.03 4.56
N ARG A 108 -14.35 4.13 4.04
CA ARG A 108 -14.59 4.48 2.64
C ARG A 108 -14.06 5.87 2.29
N ASP A 109 -14.31 6.88 3.12
CA ASP A 109 -13.80 8.23 2.93
C ASP A 109 -12.26 8.26 2.94
N PHE A 110 -11.63 7.46 3.80
CA PHE A 110 -10.17 7.32 3.83
C PHE A 110 -9.64 6.63 2.56
N SER A 111 -10.27 5.54 2.15
CA SER A 111 -9.96 4.82 0.90
C SER A 111 -10.04 5.74 -0.30
N ASP A 112 -11.11 6.53 -0.45
CA ASP A 112 -11.30 7.45 -1.57
C ASP A 112 -10.20 8.53 -1.63
N LYS A 113 -9.77 9.04 -0.46
CA LYS A 113 -8.64 9.98 -0.37
C LYS A 113 -7.34 9.31 -0.78
N LEU A 114 -7.10 8.09 -0.32
CA LEU A 114 -5.90 7.33 -0.63
C LEU A 114 -5.82 6.97 -2.12
N ILE A 115 -6.92 6.51 -2.72
CA ILE A 115 -7.04 6.23 -4.15
C ILE A 115 -6.71 7.48 -4.97
N LYS A 116 -7.24 8.65 -4.59
CA LYS A 116 -6.91 9.92 -5.26
C LYS A 116 -5.42 10.26 -5.17
N GLN A 117 -4.79 10.01 -4.02
CA GLN A 117 -3.34 10.22 -3.86
C GLN A 117 -2.52 9.26 -4.72
N ILE A 118 -2.87 7.97 -4.73
CA ILE A 118 -2.20 6.95 -5.55
C ILE A 118 -2.32 7.30 -7.04
N ASN A 119 -3.51 7.71 -7.50
CA ASN A 119 -3.70 8.15 -8.88
C ASN A 119 -2.86 9.37 -9.24
N ARG A 120 -2.73 10.36 -8.34
CA ARG A 120 -1.82 11.50 -8.56
C ARG A 120 -0.38 11.05 -8.68
N ILE A 121 0.07 10.16 -7.81
CA ILE A 121 1.41 9.56 -7.85
C ILE A 121 1.66 8.89 -9.21
N LEU A 122 0.69 8.15 -9.73
CA LEU A 122 0.82 7.49 -11.04
C LEU A 122 0.85 8.49 -12.22
N ILE A 123 0.17 9.65 -12.10
CA ILE A 123 0.12 10.70 -13.12
C ILE A 123 1.36 11.61 -13.09
N GLU A 124 1.83 12.02 -11.91
CA GLU A 124 2.95 12.96 -11.73
C GLU A 124 4.33 12.37 -12.11
N GLN A 125 4.41 11.05 -12.32
CA GLN A 125 5.57 10.37 -12.90
C GLN A 125 5.55 10.34 -14.44
N GLY A 126 4.61 11.08 -15.04
CA GLY A 126 4.35 11.23 -16.48
C GLY A 126 5.32 12.17 -17.19
#